data_AF-A0AA90U035-F1
#
_entry.id   AF-A0AA90U035-F1
#
_cell.length_a   1.000
_cell.length_b   1.000
_cell.length_c   1.000
_cell.angle_alpha   90.00
_cell.angle_beta   90.00
_cell.angle_gamma   90.00
#
_symmetry.space_group_name_H-M   'P 1'
#
loop_
_entity.id
_entity.type
_entity.pdbx_description
1 polymer ?
#
loop_
_entity_poly.entity_id
_entity_poly.type
_entity_poly.pdbx_seq_one_letter_code
_entity_poly.pdbx_strand_id
1 'polypeptide(L)'
;MQYMEHPEHKFDGDTGIHEREHVHADGVVYIGKEANNIDEQELDVKQAQVFVDEKLVYDFTLNFTPDAARDIGIKHRSALAYLKKKAKGGNLNFKSRNVKRIM
;
A
#
# COMPACT_ATOMS: atom_id res chain seq x y z
N MET A 1 18.56 6.34 -20.98
CA MET A 1 18.66 7.26 -19.83
C MET A 1 19.10 6.46 -18.62
N GLN A 2 20.38 6.60 -18.29
CA GLN A 2 21.19 5.66 -17.53
C GLN A 2 21.22 6.11 -16.05
N TYR A 3 20.14 5.81 -15.33
CA TYR A 3 19.98 6.16 -13.90
C TYR A 3 21.02 5.48 -12.98
N MET A 4 21.79 4.50 -13.48
CA MET A 4 22.82 3.80 -12.71
C MET A 4 24.13 4.57 -12.55
N GLU A 5 24.37 5.61 -13.35
CA GLU A 5 25.68 6.31 -13.39
C GLU A 5 25.74 7.60 -12.58
N HIS A 6 24.66 7.98 -11.89
CA HIS A 6 24.63 9.18 -11.05
C HIS A 6 24.59 8.80 -9.56
N PRO A 7 25.77 8.61 -8.91
CA PRO A 7 25.86 8.32 -7.47
C PRO A 7 25.39 9.48 -6.59
N GLU A 8 25.22 10.66 -7.18
CA GLU A 8 24.89 11.94 -6.54
C GLU A 8 23.50 11.94 -5.90
N HIS A 9 22.55 11.14 -6.40
CA HIS A 9 21.18 11.06 -5.86
C HIS A 9 21.05 10.27 -4.55
N LYS A 10 22.14 9.69 -4.02
CA LYS A 10 22.13 8.82 -2.83
C LYS A 10 22.61 9.52 -1.55
N PHE A 11 22.94 10.80 -1.68
CA PHE A 11 23.59 11.58 -0.64
C PHE A 11 22.80 12.87 -0.45
N ASP A 12 22.62 13.27 0.81
CA ASP A 12 22.00 14.56 1.11
C ASP A 12 23.07 15.66 1.23
N GLY A 13 22.74 16.87 0.81
CA GLY A 13 23.62 18.05 0.82
C GLY A 13 24.33 18.39 -0.51
N ASP A 14 24.75 19.64 -0.66
CA ASP A 14 25.31 20.20 -1.91
C ASP A 14 26.86 20.34 -1.88
N THR A 15 27.51 20.38 -0.70
CA THR A 15 29.00 20.33 -0.58
C THR A 15 29.47 19.99 0.85
N GLY A 16 30.26 18.92 1.05
CA GLY A 16 30.82 18.54 2.37
C GLY A 16 31.01 17.03 2.57
N ILE A 17 31.20 16.57 3.82
CA ILE A 17 31.11 15.14 4.17
C ILE A 17 29.65 14.73 4.04
N HIS A 18 29.31 14.03 2.96
CA HIS A 18 27.95 13.57 2.71
C HIS A 18 27.55 12.46 3.69
N GLU A 19 26.48 12.69 4.43
CA GLU A 19 25.80 11.64 5.18
C GLU A 19 24.90 10.84 4.23
N ARG A 20 24.78 9.53 4.47
CA ARG A 20 23.88 8.68 3.69
C ARG A 20 22.45 9.08 3.98
N GLU A 21 21.64 9.24 2.94
CA GLU A 21 20.21 9.49 3.10
C GLU A 21 19.57 8.34 3.91
N HIS A 22 18.85 8.71 4.97
CA HIS A 22 18.16 7.75 5.83
C HIS A 22 16.92 7.23 5.11
N VAL A 23 17.06 6.07 4.47
CA VAL A 23 15.92 5.40 3.83
C VAL A 23 14.96 4.91 4.91
N HIS A 24 13.75 5.47 4.95
CA HIS A 24 12.64 4.94 5.73
C HIS A 24 12.02 3.78 4.96
N ALA A 25 12.27 2.55 5.41
CA ALA A 25 11.73 1.36 4.77
C ALA A 25 10.40 0.96 5.42
N ASP A 26 9.29 1.10 4.68
CA ASP A 26 7.97 0.63 5.10
C ASP A 26 7.81 -0.91 5.00
N GLY A 27 8.74 -1.58 4.31
CA GLY A 27 8.74 -3.03 4.18
C GLY A 27 10.01 -3.58 3.50
N VAL A 28 10.29 -4.86 3.72
CA VAL A 28 11.40 -5.59 3.08
C VAL A 28 10.83 -6.80 2.37
N VAL A 29 11.05 -6.91 1.06
CA VAL A 29 10.68 -8.09 0.26
C VAL A 29 11.94 -8.87 -0.07
N TYR A 30 12.02 -10.11 0.40
CA TYR A 30 13.10 -11.03 0.06
C TYR A 30 12.81 -11.65 -1.32
N ILE A 31 13.43 -11.10 -2.34
CA ILE A 31 13.47 -11.67 -3.68
C ILE A 31 14.68 -12.61 -3.67
N GLY A 32 14.45 -13.91 -3.46
CA GLY A 32 15.51 -14.89 -3.23
C GLY A 32 16.61 -14.88 -4.30
N LYS A 33 17.85 -15.16 -3.89
CA LYS A 33 19.07 -15.18 -4.72
C LYS A 33 19.07 -16.24 -5.85
N GLU A 34 17.95 -16.92 -6.10
CA GLU A 34 17.77 -17.86 -7.21
C GLU A 34 17.20 -17.19 -8.47
N ALA A 35 16.95 -15.87 -8.44
CA ALA A 35 16.72 -15.06 -9.63
C ALA A 35 18.03 -14.74 -10.37
N ASN A 36 18.92 -15.72 -10.56
CA ASN A 36 20.16 -15.55 -11.36
C ASN A 36 20.01 -16.09 -12.79
N ASN A 37 18.81 -16.53 -13.18
CA ASN A 37 18.44 -16.90 -14.56
C ASN A 37 17.36 -15.95 -15.12
N ILE A 38 17.53 -14.64 -14.90
CA ILE A 38 16.58 -13.60 -15.37
C ILE A 38 16.68 -13.32 -16.87
N ASP A 39 17.54 -14.03 -17.62
CA ASP A 39 17.75 -13.75 -19.04
C ASP A 39 16.58 -14.20 -19.94
N GLU A 40 15.68 -15.08 -19.48
CA GLU A 40 14.67 -15.72 -20.37
C GLU A 40 13.24 -15.81 -19.81
N GLN A 41 12.94 -15.25 -18.64
CA GLN A 41 11.56 -15.21 -18.15
C GLN A 41 10.94 -13.84 -18.43
N GLU A 42 9.95 -13.80 -19.34
CA GLU A 42 8.99 -12.70 -19.37
C GLU A 42 8.34 -12.62 -17.99
N LEU A 43 8.76 -11.64 -17.18
CA LEU A 43 8.01 -11.26 -15.99
C LEU A 43 6.59 -10.95 -16.47
N ASP A 44 5.61 -11.77 -16.13
CA ASP A 44 4.21 -11.43 -16.34
C ASP A 44 3.85 -10.32 -15.33
N VAL A 45 4.32 -9.11 -15.62
CA VAL A 45 4.13 -7.90 -14.80
C VAL A 45 2.67 -7.44 -14.80
N LYS A 46 1.75 -8.21 -15.42
CA LYS A 46 0.34 -7.83 -15.57
C LYS A 46 -0.44 -7.82 -14.25
N GLN A 47 0.08 -8.43 -13.18
CA GLN A 47 -0.44 -8.19 -11.84
C GLN A 47 0.42 -7.17 -11.10
N ALA A 48 -0.01 -5.90 -11.14
CA ALA A 48 0.48 -4.92 -10.19
C ALA A 48 0.26 -5.45 -8.77
N GLN A 49 1.34 -5.62 -8.00
CA GLN A 49 1.23 -5.92 -6.58
C GLN A 49 0.60 -4.70 -5.90
N VAL A 50 -0.65 -4.86 -5.45
CA VAL A 50 -1.36 -3.82 -4.70
C VAL A 50 -1.00 -3.98 -3.24
N PHE A 51 -0.19 -3.07 -2.72
CA PHE A 51 0.06 -2.93 -1.30
C PHE A 51 -1.11 -2.14 -0.69
N VAL A 52 -1.78 -2.75 0.28
CA VAL A 52 -2.87 -2.10 1.01
C VAL A 52 -2.34 -1.70 2.38
N ASP A 53 -2.32 -0.41 2.68
CA ASP A 53 -2.10 0.07 4.03
C ASP A 53 -3.36 -0.24 4.87
N GLU A 54 -3.27 -1.30 5.67
CA GLU A 54 -4.38 -1.75 6.50
C GLU A 54 -4.83 -0.64 7.46
N LYS A 55 -3.89 0.10 8.06
CA LYS A 55 -4.19 1.12 9.05
C LYS A 55 -5.02 2.25 8.45
N LEU A 56 -4.65 2.71 7.26
CA LEU A 56 -5.43 3.68 6.52
C LEU A 56 -6.86 3.18 6.27
N VAL A 57 -7.03 1.93 5.85
CA VAL A 57 -8.38 1.37 5.60
C VAL A 57 -9.21 1.28 6.87
N TYR A 58 -8.61 0.94 8.00
CA TYR A 58 -9.28 0.95 9.31
C TYR A 58 -9.77 2.36 9.67
N ASP A 59 -8.89 3.36 9.60
CA ASP A 59 -9.20 4.74 9.95
C ASP A 59 -10.26 5.33 9.02
N PHE A 60 -10.16 5.07 7.71
CA PHE A 60 -11.16 5.50 6.72
C PHE A 60 -12.53 4.90 7.02
N THR A 61 -12.59 3.60 7.32
CA THR A 61 -13.83 2.90 7.66
C THR A 61 -14.48 3.49 8.92
N LEU A 62 -13.69 3.85 9.93
CA LEU A 62 -14.19 4.45 11.17
C LEU A 62 -14.73 5.86 10.95
N ASN A 63 -14.03 6.67 10.13
CA ASN A 63 -14.38 8.06 9.85
C ASN A 63 -15.47 8.22 8.78
N PHE A 64 -15.84 7.16 8.08
CA PHE A 64 -16.83 7.21 7.00
C PHE A 64 -18.19 7.76 7.45
N THR A 65 -18.71 8.76 6.74
CA THR A 65 -20.06 9.28 6.99
C THR A 65 -21.12 8.41 6.31
N PRO A 66 -22.36 8.36 6.82
CA PRO A 66 -23.43 7.60 6.17
C PRO A 66 -23.74 8.04 4.75
N ASP A 67 -23.54 9.31 4.41
CA ASP A 67 -23.80 9.84 3.08
C ASP A 67 -22.71 9.43 2.10
N ALA A 68 -21.43 9.58 2.48
CA ALA A 68 -20.31 9.05 1.69
C ALA A 68 -20.44 7.53 1.48
N ALA A 69 -20.95 6.79 2.48
CA ALA A 69 -21.25 5.37 2.38
C ALA A 69 -22.28 5.07 1.27
N ARG A 70 -23.31 5.90 1.15
CA ARG A 70 -24.34 5.72 0.11
C ARG A 70 -23.79 6.00 -1.27
N ASP A 71 -22.93 7.01 -1.42
CA ASP A 71 -22.33 7.39 -2.69
C ASP A 71 -21.48 6.26 -3.27
N ILE A 72 -20.73 5.54 -2.43
CA ILE A 72 -19.96 4.34 -2.84
C ILE A 72 -20.81 3.04 -2.89
N GLY A 73 -22.13 3.14 -2.70
CA GLY A 73 -23.06 2.03 -2.83
C GLY A 73 -23.26 1.15 -1.60
N ILE A 74 -22.83 1.59 -0.41
CA ILE A 74 -23.20 1.01 0.89
C ILE A 74 -24.51 1.63 1.35
N LYS A 75 -25.62 1.11 0.82
CA LYS A 75 -26.96 1.70 0.97
C LYS A 75 -27.55 1.58 2.38
N HIS A 76 -27.16 0.56 3.14
CA HIS A 76 -27.76 0.27 4.44
C HIS A 76 -26.91 0.77 5.61
N ARG A 77 -27.52 1.52 6.53
CA ARG A 77 -26.86 2.01 7.77
C ARG A 77 -26.33 0.86 8.63
N SER A 78 -27.03 -0.28 8.65
CA SER A 78 -26.60 -1.50 9.34
C SER A 78 -25.31 -2.08 8.76
N ALA A 79 -25.12 -2.03 7.44
CA ALA A 79 -23.90 -2.48 6.78
C ALA A 79 -22.71 -1.61 7.17
N LEU A 80 -22.86 -0.28 7.18
CA LEU A 80 -21.82 0.62 7.65
C LEU A 80 -21.52 0.41 9.14
N ALA A 81 -22.54 0.27 9.99
CA ALA A 81 -22.36 0.01 11.41
C ALA A 81 -21.62 -1.30 11.68
N TYR A 82 -21.91 -2.35 10.91
CA TYR A 82 -21.19 -3.62 10.97
C TYR A 82 -19.71 -3.47 10.60
N LEU A 83 -19.41 -2.74 9.52
CA LEU A 83 -18.03 -2.47 9.11
C LEU A 83 -17.27 -1.70 10.18
N LYS A 84 -17.87 -0.64 10.76
CA LYS A 84 -17.27 0.10 11.87
C LYS A 84 -17.02 -0.77 13.09
N LYS A 85 -17.94 -1.68 13.45
CA LYS A 85 -17.74 -2.63 14.54
C LYS A 85 -16.56 -3.56 14.28
N LYS A 86 -16.42 -4.07 13.05
CA LYS A 86 -15.31 -4.93 12.65
C LYS A 86 -13.98 -4.20 12.59
N ALA A 87 -13.99 -2.95 12.12
CA ALA A 87 -12.83 -2.07 12.10
C ALA A 87 -12.31 -1.81 13.52
N LYS A 88 -13.19 -1.45 14.47
CA LYS A 88 -12.80 -1.29 15.90
C LYS A 88 -12.20 -2.55 16.51
N GLY A 89 -12.63 -3.72 16.06
CA GLY A 89 -12.14 -5.01 16.54
C GLY A 89 -10.93 -5.54 15.78
N GLY A 90 -10.33 -4.79 14.85
CA GLY A 90 -9.18 -5.25 14.06
C GLY A 90 -9.46 -6.47 13.18
N ASN A 91 -10.73 -6.72 12.84
CA ASN A 91 -11.18 -7.95 12.17
C ASN A 91 -11.96 -7.61 10.90
N LEU A 92 -11.43 -6.68 10.09
CA LEU A 92 -12.06 -6.25 8.84
C LEU A 92 -11.73 -7.24 7.72
N ASN A 93 -12.74 -7.76 7.02
CA ASN A 93 -12.52 -8.65 5.89
C ASN A 93 -12.31 -7.84 4.61
N PHE A 94 -11.05 -7.66 4.22
CA PHE A 94 -10.62 -6.95 3.01
C PHE A 94 -11.11 -7.58 1.70
N LYS A 95 -11.47 -8.88 1.70
CA LYS A 95 -12.04 -9.55 0.52
C LYS A 95 -13.52 -9.21 0.31
N SER A 96 -14.19 -8.66 1.33
CA SER A 96 -15.62 -8.37 1.26
C SER A 96 -15.93 -7.25 0.27
N ARG A 97 -17.07 -7.37 -0.42
CA ARG A 97 -17.50 -6.40 -1.45
C ARG A 97 -17.59 -4.97 -0.92
N ASN A 98 -17.99 -4.79 0.34
CA ASN A 98 -18.12 -3.45 0.91
C ASN A 98 -16.77 -2.83 1.27
N VAL A 99 -15.81 -3.62 1.72
CA VAL A 99 -14.46 -3.10 2.02
C VAL A 99 -13.70 -2.78 0.73
N LYS A 100 -13.90 -3.59 -0.32
CA LYS A 100 -13.40 -3.29 -1.68
C LYS A 100 -14.00 -2.04 -2.34
N ARG A 101 -15.05 -1.45 -1.77
CA ARG A 101 -15.62 -0.17 -2.22
C ARG A 101 -15.04 1.02 -1.45
N ILE A 102 -14.39 0.74 -0.31
CA ILE A 102 -13.75 1.73 0.54
C ILE A 102 -12.28 1.90 0.14
N MET A 103 -11.62 0.79 -0.25
CA MET A 103 -10.36 0.79 -1.01
C MET A 103 -10.57 1.30 -2.44
#